data_AF-A0A1Z4BWZ4-F1
#
_entry.id   AF-A0A1Z4BWZ4-F1
#
_cell.length_a   1.000
_cell.length_b   1.000
_cell.length_c   1.000
_cell.angle_alpha   90.00
_cell.angle_beta   90.00
_cell.angle_gamma   90.00
#
_symmetry.space_group_name_H-M   'P 1'
#
loop_
_entity.id
_entity.type
_entity.pdbx_description
1 polymer ?
#
loop_
_entity_poly.entity_id
_entity_poly.type
_entity_poly.pdbx_seq_one_letter_code
_entity_poly.pdbx_strand_id
1 'polypeptide(L)'
;MVHHISRTRGPGGVARDFFWYISSDKPIIQKISSDRNADGRLYIGNNWANQGKRCFTKDEISAALYWLLGRFGGADFPLANNVEQLRNGTERNGFGVALYKLNPNTYYAQGSSYLGVVLEHFGILIFVPTAPTIAWRFAEPYATSITERVNEYFKTGK
;
A
#
# COMPACT_ATOMS: atom_id res chain seq x y z
N MET A 1 9.62 -5.25 8.80
CA MET A 1 9.22 -6.64 8.46
C MET A 1 7.80 -6.84 8.97
N VAL A 2 6.89 -7.32 8.12
CA VAL A 2 5.49 -7.57 8.50
C VAL A 2 5.42 -8.91 9.23
N HIS A 3 4.96 -8.91 10.48
CA HIS A 3 4.78 -10.14 11.24
C HIS A 3 3.32 -10.32 11.61
N HIS A 4 2.79 -11.50 11.31
CA HIS A 4 1.51 -12.03 11.77
C HIS A 4 0.25 -11.43 11.12
N ILE A 5 -0.56 -12.33 10.56
CA ILE A 5 -1.90 -12.04 10.04
C ILE A 5 -2.88 -12.75 10.96
N SER A 6 -3.86 -12.01 11.47
CA SER A 6 -5.12 -12.65 11.84
C SER A 6 -6.17 -12.24 10.83
N ARG A 7 -6.73 -13.23 10.14
CA ARG A 7 -7.87 -13.04 9.24
C ARG A 7 -9.13 -13.24 10.06
N THR A 8 -9.95 -12.20 10.14
CA THR A 8 -11.26 -12.28 10.80
C THR A 8 -12.36 -11.86 9.83
N ARG A 9 -13.57 -12.38 10.00
CA ARG A 9 -14.73 -11.80 9.34
C ARG A 9 -15.21 -10.62 10.17
N GLY A 10 -15.22 -9.43 9.57
CA GLY A 10 -15.82 -8.23 10.16
C GLY A 10 -17.36 -8.31 10.19
N PRO A 11 -18.03 -7.33 10.82
CA PRO A 11 -19.47 -7.17 10.72
C PRO A 11 -19.92 -7.17 9.25
N GLY A 12 -20.96 -7.95 8.92
CA GLY A 12 -21.42 -8.11 7.53
C GLY A 12 -20.66 -9.16 6.70
N GLY A 13 -19.78 -9.96 7.31
CA GLY A 13 -19.10 -11.07 6.62
C GLY A 13 -17.90 -10.65 5.76
N VAL A 14 -17.51 -9.37 5.80
CA VAL A 14 -16.38 -8.82 5.06
C VAL A 14 -15.07 -9.43 5.55
N ALA A 15 -14.24 -9.91 4.62
CA ALA A 15 -12.92 -10.43 4.95
C ALA A 15 -12.01 -9.28 5.39
N ARG A 16 -11.51 -9.37 6.62
CA ARG A 16 -10.57 -8.41 7.21
C ARG A 16 -9.23 -9.08 7.46
N ASP A 17 -8.19 -8.45 6.93
CA ASP A 17 -6.82 -8.82 7.20
C ASP A 17 -6.20 -7.78 8.16
N PHE A 18 -5.64 -8.25 9.26
CA PHE A 18 -4.88 -7.42 10.20
C PHE A 18 -3.38 -7.63 10.00
N PHE A 19 -2.64 -6.53 9.88
CA PHE A 19 -1.19 -6.53 9.74
C PHE A 19 -0.57 -5.88 10.96
N TRP A 20 0.52 -6.45 11.46
CA TRP A 20 1.40 -5.79 12.42
C TRP A 20 2.71 -5.46 11.72
N TYR A 21 2.98 -4.18 11.57
CA TYR A 21 4.31 -3.72 11.18
C TYR A 21 5.22 -3.79 12.40
N ILE A 22 6.43 -4.34 12.27
CA ILE A 22 7.47 -4.26 13.30
C ILE A 22 8.70 -3.62 12.64
N SER A 23 9.11 -2.47 13.17
CA SER A 23 10.36 -1.81 12.80
C SER A 23 11.50 -2.42 13.63
N SER A 24 12.65 -2.66 13.01
CA SER A 24 13.82 -3.27 13.69
C SER A 24 14.43 -2.37 14.77
N ASP A 25 14.12 -1.07 14.72
CA ASP A 25 14.66 0.00 15.57
C ASP A 25 13.63 0.57 16.57
N LYS A 26 12.35 0.28 16.39
CA LYS A 26 11.27 0.72 17.29
C LYS A 26 10.15 -0.32 17.35
N PRO A 27 9.59 -0.63 18.54
CA PRO A 27 8.39 -1.44 18.67
C PRO A 27 7.15 -0.63 18.23
N ILE A 28 7.11 -0.15 16.99
CA ILE A 28 5.90 0.44 16.43
C ILE A 28 5.00 -0.70 16.00
N ILE A 29 4.21 -1.19 16.94
CA ILE A 29 3.13 -2.14 16.72
C ILE A 29 1.94 -1.37 16.13
N GLN A 30 1.93 -1.13 14.82
CA GLN A 30 0.74 -0.58 14.16
C GLN A 30 -0.14 -1.71 13.62
N LYS A 31 -1.33 -1.83 14.20
CA LYS A 31 -2.40 -2.67 13.68
C LYS A 31 -2.99 -1.98 12.45
N ILE A 32 -2.75 -2.52 11.27
CA ILE A 32 -3.37 -2.08 10.03
C ILE A 32 -4.51 -3.04 9.74
N SER A 33 -5.70 -2.53 9.42
CA SER A 33 -6.80 -3.34 8.92
C SER A 33 -7.05 -3.02 7.46
N SER A 34 -7.19 -4.07 6.65
CA SER A 34 -7.69 -3.96 5.29
C SER A 34 -9.01 -4.67 5.13
N ASP A 35 -10.02 -3.96 4.62
CA ASP A 35 -11.33 -4.51 4.29
C ASP A 35 -11.58 -4.42 2.79
N ARG A 36 -12.01 -5.54 2.22
CA ARG A 36 -12.47 -5.61 0.82
C ARG A 36 -13.97 -5.61 0.82
N ASN A 37 -14.56 -4.47 0.53
CA ASN A 37 -16.01 -4.35 0.48
C ASN A 37 -16.55 -4.86 -0.87
N ALA A 38 -17.83 -5.21 -0.90
CA ALA A 38 -18.52 -5.65 -2.11
C ALA A 38 -18.52 -4.59 -3.25
N ASP A 39 -18.17 -3.34 -2.92
CA ASP A 39 -18.01 -2.22 -3.86
C ASP A 39 -16.68 -2.25 -4.65
N GLY A 40 -15.83 -3.26 -4.43
CA GLY A 40 -14.55 -3.40 -5.14
C GLY A 40 -13.45 -2.46 -4.65
N ARG A 41 -13.60 -1.86 -3.46
CA ARG A 41 -12.60 -0.99 -2.84
C ARG A 41 -11.88 -1.67 -1.69
N LEU A 42 -10.60 -1.35 -1.58
CA LEU A 42 -9.72 -1.70 -0.49
C LEU A 42 -9.67 -0.55 0.52
N TYR A 43 -10.22 -0.75 1.71
CA TYR A 43 -10.19 0.25 2.79
C TYR A 43 -9.06 -0.06 3.75
N ILE A 44 -8.11 0.86 3.93
CA ILE A 44 -6.91 0.63 4.74
C ILE A 44 -6.82 1.67 5.86
N GLY A 45 -6.64 1.24 7.11
CA GLY A 45 -6.51 2.14 8.24
C GLY A 45 -5.93 1.51 9.48
N ASN A 46 -5.64 2.35 10.49
CA ASN A 46 -5.16 1.92 11.81
C ASN A 46 -6.29 1.73 12.85
N ASN A 47 -7.53 2.14 12.53
CA ASN A 47 -8.75 1.77 13.25
C ASN A 47 -9.97 1.86 12.31
N TRP A 48 -11.11 1.33 12.77
CA TRP A 48 -12.41 1.36 12.07
C TRP A 48 -12.88 2.77 11.67
N ALA A 49 -12.71 3.76 12.57
CA ALA A 49 -13.13 5.15 12.35
C ALA A 49 -12.32 5.87 11.25
N ASN A 50 -11.11 5.38 10.93
CA ASN A 50 -10.23 5.96 9.92
C ASN A 50 -10.27 5.24 8.57
N GLN A 51 -10.86 4.04 8.50
CA GLN A 51 -10.93 3.24 7.26
C GLN A 51 -11.68 3.96 6.13
N GLY A 52 -12.69 4.77 6.45
CA GLY A 52 -13.45 5.53 5.45
C GLY A 52 -12.67 6.63 4.70
N LYS A 53 -11.40 6.92 5.07
CA LYS A 53 -10.62 8.02 4.47
C LYS A 53 -9.52 7.58 3.51
N ARG A 54 -9.19 6.29 3.46
CA ARG A 54 -8.14 5.72 2.60
C ARG A 54 -8.68 4.47 1.94
N CYS A 55 -9.41 4.68 0.85
CA CYS A 55 -9.92 3.62 0.01
C CYS A 55 -9.20 3.66 -1.34
N PHE A 56 -8.80 2.49 -1.83
CA PHE A 56 -8.14 2.33 -3.11
C PHE A 56 -8.93 1.35 -3.96
N THR A 57 -9.21 1.71 -5.20
CA THR A 57 -9.72 0.74 -6.18
C THR A 57 -8.57 -0.11 -6.73
N LYS A 58 -8.87 -1.29 -7.25
CA LYS A 58 -7.90 -2.12 -7.98
C LYS A 58 -7.23 -1.35 -9.14
N ASP A 59 -7.97 -0.45 -9.78
CA ASP A 59 -7.50 0.30 -10.94
C ASP A 59 -6.54 1.41 -10.50
N GLU A 60 -6.83 2.09 -9.39
CA GLU A 60 -5.91 3.06 -8.78
C GLU A 60 -4.62 2.40 -8.30
N ILE A 61 -4.72 1.24 -7.65
CA ILE A 61 -3.53 0.47 -7.23
C ILE A 61 -2.71 0.08 -8.46
N SER A 62 -3.35 -0.48 -9.48
CA SER A 62 -2.67 -0.89 -10.71
C SER A 62 -2.02 0.31 -11.41
N ALA A 63 -2.71 1.43 -11.53
CA ALA A 63 -2.20 2.65 -12.16
C ALA A 63 -0.99 3.22 -11.38
N ALA A 64 -1.05 3.23 -10.06
CA ALA A 64 0.08 3.68 -9.23
C ALA A 64 1.29 2.76 -9.39
N LEU A 65 1.07 1.44 -9.43
CA LEU A 65 2.13 0.46 -9.63
C LEU A 65 2.73 0.52 -11.04
N TYR A 66 1.93 0.72 -12.08
CA TYR A 66 2.45 0.96 -13.43
C TYR A 66 3.25 2.24 -13.53
N TRP A 67 2.81 3.31 -12.86
CA TRP A 67 3.58 4.55 -12.80
C TRP A 67 4.93 4.34 -12.10
N LEU A 68 4.96 3.61 -11.00
CA LEU A 68 6.20 3.26 -10.30
C LEU A 68 7.11 2.38 -11.17
N LEU A 69 6.56 1.36 -11.82
CA LEU A 69 7.33 0.49 -12.72
C LEU A 69 7.90 1.28 -13.91
N GLY A 70 7.12 2.18 -14.51
CA GLY A 70 7.61 3.04 -15.59
C GLY A 70 8.69 4.03 -15.14
N ARG A 71 8.71 4.41 -13.86
CA ARG A 71 9.67 5.38 -13.32
C ARG A 71 10.94 4.75 -12.76
N PHE A 72 10.82 3.60 -12.12
CA PHE A 72 11.91 2.94 -11.39
C PHE A 72 12.31 1.58 -11.99
N GLY A 73 11.51 1.01 -12.89
CA GLY A 73 11.71 -0.36 -13.36
C GLY A 73 11.68 -1.35 -12.19
N GLY A 74 12.66 -2.27 -12.17
CA GLY A 74 12.89 -3.17 -11.04
C GLY A 74 13.69 -2.56 -9.87
N ALA A 75 14.09 -1.29 -9.94
CA ALA A 75 14.86 -0.65 -8.89
C ALA A 75 14.00 -0.26 -7.67
N ASP A 76 14.68 0.03 -6.56
CA ASP A 76 14.05 0.48 -5.34
C ASP A 76 13.40 1.86 -5.53
N PHE A 77 12.21 2.04 -4.97
CA PHE A 77 11.48 3.30 -4.97
C PHE A 77 11.11 3.73 -3.53
N PRO A 78 11.20 5.03 -3.21
CA PRO A 78 10.93 5.52 -1.87
C PRO A 78 9.42 5.68 -1.62
N LEU A 79 9.04 5.77 -0.34
CA LEU A 79 7.69 6.08 0.09
C LEU A 79 7.18 7.43 -0.44
N ALA A 80 7.99 8.49 -0.36
CA ALA A 80 7.70 9.84 -0.91
C ALA A 80 6.27 10.37 -0.64
N ASN A 81 5.92 10.55 0.63
CA ASN A 81 4.58 10.96 1.07
C ASN A 81 4.57 12.15 2.06
N ASN A 82 5.60 13.00 2.04
CA ASN A 82 5.66 14.21 2.84
C ASN A 82 4.54 15.17 2.38
N VAL A 83 3.65 15.53 3.32
CA VAL A 83 2.45 16.33 3.03
C VAL A 83 2.79 17.71 2.49
N GLU A 84 3.77 18.38 3.08
CA GLU A 84 4.16 19.73 2.68
C GLU A 84 4.76 19.72 1.27
N GLN A 85 5.69 18.79 1.01
CA GLN A 85 6.32 18.68 -0.29
C GLN A 85 5.33 18.24 -1.38
N LEU A 86 4.35 17.37 -1.06
CA LEU A 86 3.28 17.00 -1.99
C LEU A 86 2.42 18.21 -2.35
N ARG A 87 1.99 19.02 -1.36
CA ARG A 87 1.21 20.25 -1.61
C ARG A 87 1.98 21.26 -2.45
N ASN A 88 3.28 21.35 -2.24
CA ASN A 88 4.15 22.28 -2.94
C ASN A 88 4.65 21.73 -4.30
N GLY A 89 4.33 20.47 -4.64
CA GLY A 89 4.80 19.82 -5.86
C GLY A 89 6.31 19.55 -5.88
N THR A 90 6.99 19.59 -4.74
CA THR A 90 8.45 19.43 -4.60
C THR A 90 8.87 18.07 -4.07
N GLU A 91 7.91 17.19 -3.76
CA GLU A 91 8.20 15.84 -3.27
C GLU A 91 8.93 15.02 -4.35
N ARG A 92 9.90 14.20 -3.92
CA ARG A 92 10.64 13.31 -4.82
C ARG A 92 9.71 12.24 -5.39
N ASN A 93 10.04 11.70 -6.56
CA ASN A 93 9.26 10.58 -7.11
C ASN A 93 9.26 9.39 -6.14
N GLY A 94 8.13 8.72 -6.02
CA GLY A 94 7.95 7.55 -5.17
C GLY A 94 6.47 7.24 -4.97
N PHE A 95 6.15 6.37 -4.01
CA PHE A 95 4.82 5.77 -3.92
C PHE A 95 3.72 6.80 -3.59
N GLY A 96 3.95 7.69 -2.63
CA GLY A 96 3.01 8.75 -2.28
C GLY A 96 2.76 9.71 -3.44
N VAL A 97 3.80 10.06 -4.22
CA VAL A 97 3.64 10.84 -5.46
C VAL A 97 2.82 10.08 -6.52
N ALA A 98 3.05 8.78 -6.68
CA ALA A 98 2.27 7.95 -7.61
C ALA A 98 0.77 8.03 -7.28
N LEU A 99 0.41 7.88 -6.00
CA LEU A 99 -0.97 7.99 -5.53
C LEU A 99 -1.52 9.42 -5.64
N TYR A 100 -0.71 10.43 -5.31
CA TYR A 100 -1.11 11.84 -5.39
C TYR A 100 -1.43 12.28 -6.83
N LYS A 101 -0.73 11.72 -7.82
CA LYS A 101 -1.01 11.98 -9.24
C LYS A 101 -2.36 11.43 -9.69
N LEU A 102 -2.85 10.35 -9.08
CA LEU A 102 -4.17 9.79 -9.36
C LEU A 102 -5.27 10.53 -8.62
N ASN A 103 -5.00 10.94 -7.38
CA ASN A 103 -5.92 11.70 -6.56
C ASN A 103 -5.12 12.76 -5.77
N PRO A 104 -5.21 14.06 -6.13
CA PRO A 104 -4.42 15.15 -5.55
C PRO A 104 -4.89 15.53 -4.14
N ASN A 105 -5.02 14.53 -3.26
CA ASN A 105 -5.36 14.64 -1.87
C ASN A 105 -4.21 14.06 -1.03
N THR A 106 -3.63 14.88 -0.16
CA THR A 106 -2.50 14.45 0.66
C THR A 106 -2.83 13.33 1.63
N TYR A 107 -4.08 13.24 2.12
CA TYR A 107 -4.51 12.14 2.98
C TYR A 107 -4.56 10.80 2.22
N TYR A 108 -4.96 10.84 0.95
CA TYR A 108 -4.95 9.69 0.04
C TYR A 108 -3.51 9.23 -0.21
N ALA A 109 -2.63 10.17 -0.58
CA ALA A 109 -1.21 9.92 -0.83
C ALA A 109 -0.47 9.37 0.39
N GLN A 110 -0.79 9.85 1.60
CA GLN A 110 -0.25 9.30 2.85
C GLN A 110 -0.63 7.83 3.09
N GLY A 111 -1.71 7.35 2.46
CA GLY A 111 -2.08 5.94 2.49
C GLY A 111 -1.06 5.00 1.85
N SER A 112 -0.10 5.52 1.05
CA SER A 112 1.03 4.76 0.50
C SER A 112 1.81 3.96 1.54
N SER A 113 1.99 4.47 2.76
CA SER A 113 2.73 3.76 3.81
C SER A 113 2.01 2.49 4.26
N TYR A 114 0.68 2.50 4.23
CA TYR A 114 -0.15 1.35 4.57
C TYR A 114 -0.32 0.42 3.37
N LEU A 115 -0.57 0.99 2.19
CA LEU A 115 -0.71 0.23 0.96
C LEU A 115 0.57 -0.55 0.63
N GLY A 116 1.76 0.03 0.82
CA GLY A 116 3.03 -0.67 0.64
C GLY A 116 3.17 -1.91 1.50
N VAL A 117 2.76 -1.84 2.77
CA VAL A 117 2.74 -2.99 3.70
C VAL A 117 1.75 -4.07 3.23
N VAL A 118 0.56 -3.66 2.77
CA VAL A 118 -0.44 -4.60 2.24
C VAL A 118 0.09 -5.30 0.99
N LEU A 119 0.66 -4.55 0.05
CA LEU A 119 1.22 -5.11 -1.19
C LEU A 119 2.47 -5.97 -0.95
N GLU A 120 3.27 -5.64 0.07
CA GLU A 120 4.37 -6.49 0.53
C GLU A 120 3.85 -7.84 1.03
N HIS A 121 2.78 -7.83 1.81
CA HIS A 121 2.18 -9.05 2.32
C HIS A 121 1.70 -9.99 1.20
N PHE A 122 1.10 -9.45 0.14
CA PHE A 122 0.68 -10.22 -1.04
C PHE A 122 1.84 -10.51 -2.02
N GLY A 123 3.08 -10.27 -1.58
CA GLY A 123 4.28 -10.52 -2.33
C GLY A 123 4.42 -9.66 -3.58
N ILE A 124 3.59 -8.63 -3.80
CA ILE A 124 3.68 -7.73 -4.96
C ILE A 124 4.92 -6.85 -4.82
N LEU A 125 5.16 -6.36 -3.61
CA LEU A 125 6.32 -5.55 -3.26
C LEU A 125 7.22 -6.30 -2.27
N ILE A 126 8.47 -5.86 -2.18
CA ILE A 126 9.43 -6.31 -1.18
C ILE A 126 9.91 -5.06 -0.44
N PHE A 127 9.80 -5.04 0.89
CA PHE A 127 10.37 -3.96 1.68
C PHE A 127 11.89 -3.96 1.59
N VAL A 128 12.45 -2.80 1.31
CA VAL A 128 13.90 -2.62 1.25
C VAL A 128 14.33 -1.86 2.50
N PRO A 129 15.16 -2.45 3.38
CA PRO A 129 15.63 -1.79 4.58
C PRO A 129 16.69 -0.73 4.23
N THR A 130 16.24 0.46 3.82
CA THR A 130 17.10 1.62 3.59
C THR A 130 16.95 2.62 4.73
N ALA A 131 17.95 2.80 5.59
CA ALA A 131 17.93 3.91 6.54
C ALA A 131 18.34 5.21 5.81
N PRO A 132 17.67 6.37 6.03
CA PRO A 132 16.58 6.64 6.98
C PRO A 132 15.16 6.60 6.37
N THR A 133 14.96 6.01 5.18
CA THR A 133 13.70 6.16 4.42
C THR A 133 13.03 4.83 4.10
N ILE A 134 11.72 4.75 4.27
CA ILE A 134 10.94 3.58 3.83
C ILE A 134 11.00 3.47 2.30
N ALA A 135 11.35 2.30 1.78
CA ALA A 135 11.41 1.99 0.37
C ALA A 135 10.92 0.57 0.09
N TRP A 136 10.49 0.36 -1.15
CA TRP A 136 10.12 -0.96 -1.66
C TRP A 136 10.70 -1.15 -3.06
N ARG A 137 10.70 -2.40 -3.51
CA ARG A 137 10.90 -2.78 -4.91
C ARG A 137 9.85 -3.79 -5.32
N PHE A 138 9.67 -4.00 -6.62
CA PHE A 138 8.78 -5.06 -7.11
C PHE A 138 9.35 -6.44 -6.80
N ALA A 139 8.49 -7.39 -6.45
CA ALA A 139 8.88 -8.78 -6.32
C ALA A 139 9.00 -9.45 -7.69
N GLU A 140 10.07 -10.22 -7.89
CA GLU A 140 10.33 -10.98 -9.10
C GLU A 140 9.52 -12.30 -9.17
N PRO A 141 9.11 -12.76 -10.36
CA PRO A 141 9.14 -12.03 -11.62
C PRO A 141 8.00 -11.00 -11.68
N TYR A 142 8.31 -9.71 -11.87
CA TYR A 142 7.29 -8.66 -12.01
C TYR A 142 6.75 -8.53 -13.44
N ALA A 143 7.18 -9.42 -14.35
CA ALA A 143 6.74 -9.49 -15.74
C ALA A 143 5.34 -10.10 -15.91
N THR A 144 4.84 -10.86 -14.93
CA THR A 144 3.44 -11.29 -14.86
C THR A 144 2.59 -10.08 -14.51
N SER A 145 1.53 -9.78 -15.27
CA SER A 145 0.92 -8.45 -15.27
C SER A 145 0.55 -8.01 -13.84
N ILE A 146 1.05 -6.84 -13.42
CA ILE A 146 0.75 -6.25 -12.10
C ILE A 146 -0.77 -6.28 -11.84
N THR A 147 -1.57 -6.04 -12.88
CA THR A 147 -3.02 -6.14 -12.85
C THR A 147 -3.53 -7.53 -12.53
N GLU A 148 -2.96 -8.62 -13.05
CA GLU A 148 -3.33 -9.99 -12.65
C GLU A 148 -3.10 -10.22 -11.16
N ARG A 149 -1.95 -9.79 -10.63
CA ARG A 149 -1.61 -9.98 -9.21
C ARG A 149 -2.52 -9.17 -8.29
N VAL A 150 -2.81 -7.93 -8.68
CA VAL A 150 -3.81 -7.10 -7.97
C VAL A 150 -5.20 -7.74 -8.08
N ASN A 151 -5.61 -8.21 -9.25
CA ASN A 151 -6.90 -8.88 -9.43
C ASN A 151 -7.01 -10.17 -8.63
N GLU A 152 -5.96 -10.98 -8.59
CA GLU A 152 -5.88 -12.19 -7.76
C GLU A 152 -6.06 -11.82 -6.30
N TYR A 153 -5.34 -10.82 -5.81
CA TYR A 153 -5.51 -10.30 -4.45
C TYR A 153 -6.98 -9.92 -4.15
N PHE A 154 -7.63 -9.16 -5.04
CA PHE A 154 -9.04 -8.79 -4.84
C PHE A 154 -10.00 -9.99 -4.88
N LYS A 155 -9.70 -11.04 -5.67
CA LYS A 155 -10.52 -12.25 -5.79
C LYS A 155 -10.33 -13.25 -4.64
N THR A 156 -9.09 -13.57 -4.29
CA THR A 156 -8.75 -14.70 -3.41
C THR A 156 -8.33 -14.24 -2.02
N GLY A 157 -7.78 -13.03 -1.92
CA GLY A 157 -7.11 -12.55 -0.72
C GLY A 157 -5.90 -13.38 -0.35
N LYS A 158 -5.27 -13.99 -1.33
CA LYS A 158 -4.01 -14.72 -1.21
C LYS A 158 -3.03 -14.08 -2.17
#